data_AF-A0A7X0U882-F1
#
_entry.id   AF-A0A7X0U882-F1
#
_cell.length_a   1.000
_cell.length_b   1.000
_cell.length_c   1.000
_cell.angle_alpha   90.00
_cell.angle_beta   90.00
_cell.angle_gamma   90.00
#
_symmetry.space_group_name_H-M   'P 1'
#
loop_
_entity.id
_entity.type
_entity.pdbx_description
1 polymer ?
#
loop_
_entity_poly.entity_id
_entity_poly.type
_entity_poly.pdbx_seq_one_letter_code
_entity_poly.pdbx_strand_id
1 'polypeptide(L)'
;MDASTARFYEDNAQDIASRYESVGSPVAKYFPLAFVPGARVLDIGAGSGRDLAHLLKSGYDAYGVEPTGGLRAAAKAAHPELENRLVSAALPELGMPFDGKFDGILCSAVLMHVPDHQLFDAALAIRALLNPHGRLLLSLPLTRGDDLVAHRDASGRLFQGYTAEEIQLLFERLGFQCIGRWDSDDALARAGTSWYTLLLELRTTGTLRAIDQIEGVLNRDKKVATYKLALFRVLADIAMHESKTAVWQANGQVGVPLLRIAEKWLMYYWPIFASQQFIPQSQSEGAGGSKPVKFRAALTALMQPYREQGAHGGLSAWHLDWLAGRLSSGMQDQLRSVLRVIAQTIRLGPVEFSGGALESGTVFEYDSRSGLVLMPADIWKELSLLGHWIADAVVLRWAALTERFGHRQGITSGDVLPLLLARPDPERATMLARQAYEKAGVTRCTWSGRPLKQRFAVDHAIPFSLWANNDLWNLLQVDHQVNANKSDKLPSAQLLSDRRTAVLEDWEVLRAAQPSLFDRQASQLLGWAPGNSPRWADAMFGRFREAVEVTALQRGVERWSI
;
A
#
# COMPACT_ATOMS: atom_id res chain seq x y z
N MET A 1 -25.60 9.15 -23.67
CA MET A 1 -25.11 9.08 -25.06
C MET A 1 -25.31 10.46 -25.67
N ASP A 2 -24.35 10.95 -26.47
CA ASP A 2 -24.51 12.20 -27.22
C ASP A 2 -25.68 12.14 -28.22
N ALA A 3 -26.55 13.16 -28.23
CA ALA A 3 -27.79 13.14 -28.99
C ALA A 3 -27.59 13.12 -30.52
N SER A 4 -26.59 13.85 -31.03
CA SER A 4 -26.25 13.86 -32.46
C SER A 4 -25.74 12.49 -32.91
N THR A 5 -24.88 11.87 -32.10
CA THR A 5 -24.37 10.52 -32.32
C THR A 5 -25.51 9.49 -32.31
N ALA A 6 -26.43 9.57 -31.35
CA ALA A 6 -27.59 8.68 -31.26
C ALA A 6 -28.48 8.78 -32.52
N ARG A 7 -28.77 10.01 -32.98
CA ARG A 7 -29.55 10.25 -34.20
C ARG A 7 -28.85 9.66 -35.44
N PHE A 8 -27.54 9.84 -35.59
CA PHE A 8 -26.82 9.22 -36.70
C PHE A 8 -27.00 7.70 -36.73
N TYR A 9 -26.86 7.02 -35.59
CA TYR A 9 -27.03 5.58 -35.53
C TYR A 9 -28.48 5.14 -35.76
N GLU A 10 -29.47 5.93 -35.36
CA GLU A 10 -30.89 5.66 -35.66
C GLU A 10 -31.16 5.76 -37.16
N ASP A 11 -30.74 6.87 -37.78
CA ASP A 11 -31.02 7.18 -39.18
C ASP A 11 -30.27 6.23 -40.15
N ASN A 12 -29.16 5.63 -39.72
CA ASN A 12 -28.30 4.78 -40.53
C ASN A 12 -28.24 3.31 -40.05
N ALA A 13 -29.20 2.90 -39.20
CA ALA A 13 -29.12 1.62 -38.47
C ALA A 13 -28.89 0.40 -39.37
N GLN A 14 -29.62 0.27 -40.49
CA GLN A 14 -29.50 -0.90 -41.38
C GLN A 14 -28.15 -0.97 -42.09
N ASP A 15 -27.63 0.16 -42.59
CA ASP A 15 -26.32 0.22 -43.25
C ASP A 15 -25.20 -0.09 -42.25
N ILE A 16 -25.24 0.55 -41.07
CA ILE A 16 -24.26 0.32 -40.01
C ILE A 16 -24.29 -1.14 -39.55
N ALA A 17 -25.48 -1.72 -39.33
CA ALA A 17 -25.59 -3.11 -38.94
C ALA A 17 -25.00 -4.04 -40.02
N SER A 18 -25.34 -3.83 -41.29
CA SER A 18 -24.80 -4.62 -42.40
C SER A 18 -23.27 -4.54 -42.48
N ARG A 19 -22.70 -3.35 -42.29
CA ARG A 19 -21.25 -3.14 -42.25
C ARG A 19 -20.59 -3.84 -41.08
N TYR A 20 -21.19 -3.80 -39.90
CA TYR A 20 -20.65 -4.48 -38.72
C TYR A 20 -20.69 -5.99 -38.86
N GLU A 21 -21.76 -6.56 -39.41
CA GLU A 21 -21.90 -8.00 -39.69
C GLU A 21 -20.99 -8.48 -40.84
N SER A 22 -20.49 -7.57 -41.70
CA SER A 22 -19.59 -7.93 -42.81
C SER A 22 -18.20 -8.40 -42.37
N VAL A 23 -17.84 -8.18 -41.11
CA VAL A 23 -16.56 -8.58 -40.53
C VAL A 23 -16.78 -9.31 -39.21
N GLY A 24 -15.90 -10.26 -38.89
CA GLY A 24 -15.90 -10.92 -37.59
C GLY A 24 -15.64 -9.92 -36.45
N SER A 25 -16.06 -10.29 -35.24
CA SER A 25 -15.79 -9.51 -34.04
C SER A 25 -14.28 -9.31 -33.84
N PRO A 26 -13.78 -8.06 -33.77
CA PRO A 26 -12.35 -7.80 -33.55
C PRO A 26 -11.88 -8.21 -32.15
N VAL A 27 -12.81 -8.29 -31.19
CA VAL A 27 -12.53 -8.55 -29.78
C VAL A 27 -12.86 -9.99 -29.34
N ALA A 28 -13.54 -10.79 -30.19
CA ALA A 28 -13.94 -12.15 -29.85
C ALA A 28 -12.80 -13.07 -29.40
N LYS A 29 -11.61 -12.91 -29.99
CA LYS A 29 -10.40 -13.67 -29.61
C LYS A 29 -10.00 -13.47 -28.14
N TYR A 30 -10.46 -12.40 -27.49
CA TYR A 30 -10.19 -12.11 -26.09
C TYR A 30 -11.27 -12.66 -25.15
N PHE A 31 -12.44 -13.10 -25.62
CA PHE A 31 -13.51 -13.57 -24.72
C PHE A 31 -13.08 -14.72 -23.81
N PRO A 32 -12.36 -15.76 -24.28
CA PRO A 32 -11.89 -16.85 -23.40
C PRO A 32 -10.89 -16.40 -22.34
N LEU A 33 -10.17 -15.29 -22.59
CA LEU A 33 -9.27 -14.68 -21.61
C LEU A 33 -10.03 -13.76 -20.65
N ALA A 34 -11.03 -13.05 -21.17
CA ALA A 34 -11.80 -12.06 -20.44
C ALA A 34 -12.83 -12.68 -19.50
N PHE A 35 -13.50 -13.76 -19.91
CA PHE A 35 -14.67 -14.29 -19.20
C PHE A 35 -14.55 -15.79 -18.98
N VAL A 36 -14.83 -16.23 -17.75
CA VAL A 36 -14.85 -17.66 -17.40
C VAL A 36 -15.98 -18.38 -18.15
N PRO A 37 -15.83 -19.66 -18.52
CA PRO A 37 -16.89 -20.38 -19.23
C PRO A 37 -18.24 -20.32 -18.50
N GLY A 38 -19.32 -20.02 -19.23
CA GLY A 38 -20.66 -19.87 -18.65
C GLY A 38 -20.89 -18.56 -17.87
N ALA A 39 -19.91 -17.64 -17.84
CA ALA A 39 -20.06 -16.34 -17.22
C ALA A 39 -21.29 -15.59 -17.74
N ARG A 40 -21.91 -14.83 -16.84
CA ARG A 40 -22.98 -13.90 -17.20
C ARG A 40 -22.38 -12.58 -17.69
N VAL A 41 -22.63 -12.24 -18.95
CA VAL A 41 -21.95 -11.11 -19.63
C VAL A 41 -22.95 -10.07 -20.12
N LEU A 42 -22.65 -8.79 -19.92
CA LEU A 42 -23.40 -7.68 -20.51
C LEU A 42 -22.61 -7.00 -21.62
N ASP A 43 -23.18 -6.91 -22.82
CA ASP A 43 -22.66 -6.12 -23.94
C ASP A 43 -23.30 -4.72 -23.94
N ILE A 44 -22.51 -3.70 -23.61
CA ILE A 44 -22.96 -2.31 -23.57
C ILE A 44 -22.69 -1.67 -24.93
N GLY A 45 -23.76 -1.21 -25.58
CA GLY A 45 -23.74 -0.70 -26.96
C GLY A 45 -23.66 -1.84 -27.98
N ALA A 46 -24.56 -2.80 -27.85
CA ALA A 46 -24.54 -4.05 -28.62
C ALA A 46 -24.63 -3.87 -30.15
N GLY A 47 -25.03 -2.69 -30.65
CA GLY A 47 -25.00 -2.35 -32.06
C GLY A 47 -25.82 -3.31 -32.92
N SER A 48 -25.16 -4.01 -33.86
CA SER A 48 -25.80 -5.01 -34.73
C SER A 48 -26.09 -6.36 -34.04
N GLY A 49 -25.68 -6.51 -32.78
CA GLY A 49 -25.79 -7.78 -32.05
C GLY A 49 -24.68 -8.78 -32.36
N ARG A 50 -23.73 -8.48 -33.28
CA ARG A 50 -22.63 -9.37 -33.68
C ARG A 50 -21.86 -9.94 -32.49
N ASP A 51 -21.39 -9.06 -31.61
CA ASP A 51 -20.51 -9.45 -30.51
C ASP A 51 -21.32 -10.20 -29.43
N LEU A 52 -22.54 -9.75 -29.14
CA LEU A 52 -23.50 -10.44 -28.27
C LEU A 52 -23.87 -11.85 -28.76
N ALA A 53 -24.18 -12.02 -30.04
CA ALA A 53 -24.49 -13.33 -30.63
C ALA A 53 -23.26 -14.26 -30.59
N HIS A 54 -22.06 -13.71 -30.82
CA HIS A 54 -20.82 -14.47 -30.69
C HIS A 54 -20.58 -14.95 -29.25
N LEU A 55 -20.87 -14.12 -28.24
CA LEU A 55 -20.81 -14.51 -26.82
C LEU A 55 -21.78 -15.67 -26.53
N LEU A 56 -23.04 -15.58 -26.97
CA LEU A 56 -24.01 -16.68 -26.79
C LEU A 56 -23.54 -17.98 -27.45
N LYS A 57 -23.07 -17.90 -28.70
CA LYS A 57 -22.55 -19.06 -29.43
C LYS A 57 -21.31 -19.68 -28.78
N SER A 58 -20.54 -18.87 -28.03
CA SER A 58 -19.37 -19.31 -27.27
C SER A 58 -19.71 -19.91 -25.89
N GLY A 59 -21.00 -19.99 -25.53
CA GLY A 59 -21.48 -20.63 -24.30
C GLY A 59 -21.57 -19.70 -23.08
N TYR A 60 -21.52 -18.38 -23.27
CA TYR A 60 -21.77 -17.40 -22.20
C TYR A 60 -23.26 -17.11 -22.02
N ASP A 61 -23.69 -16.79 -20.81
CA ASP A 61 -25.05 -16.28 -20.57
C ASP A 61 -25.09 -14.76 -20.81
N ALA A 62 -25.17 -14.40 -22.10
CA ALA A 62 -24.96 -13.02 -22.53
C ALA A 62 -26.27 -12.24 -22.71
N TYR A 63 -26.21 -10.96 -22.37
CA TYR A 63 -27.26 -9.96 -22.49
C TYR A 63 -26.68 -8.68 -23.08
N GLY A 64 -27.51 -7.80 -23.64
CA GLY A 64 -27.04 -6.54 -24.22
C GLY A 64 -27.96 -5.37 -23.95
N VAL A 65 -27.36 -4.18 -24.02
CA VAL A 65 -28.06 -2.90 -24.04
C VAL A 65 -27.63 -2.11 -25.26
N GLU A 66 -28.60 -1.54 -25.97
CA GLU A 66 -28.35 -0.69 -27.14
C GLU A 66 -29.37 0.45 -27.11
N PRO A 67 -28.97 1.73 -27.05
CA PRO A 67 -29.90 2.85 -26.94
C PRO A 67 -30.73 3.11 -28.20
N THR A 68 -30.20 2.81 -29.38
CA THR A 68 -30.84 3.13 -30.66
C THR A 68 -31.89 2.08 -31.05
N GLY A 69 -33.11 2.52 -31.36
CA GLY A 69 -34.23 1.63 -31.70
C GLY A 69 -33.99 0.89 -33.00
N GLY A 70 -33.55 1.60 -34.05
CA GLY A 70 -33.20 1.02 -35.34
C GLY A 70 -32.13 -0.07 -35.25
N LEU A 71 -31.06 0.15 -34.46
CA LEU A 71 -29.99 -0.86 -34.29
C LEU A 71 -30.49 -2.08 -33.51
N ARG A 72 -31.29 -1.90 -32.46
CA ARG A 72 -31.92 -3.04 -31.76
C ARG A 72 -32.79 -3.88 -32.70
N ALA A 73 -33.58 -3.24 -33.56
CA ALA A 73 -34.42 -3.94 -34.52
C ALA A 73 -33.58 -4.71 -35.56
N ALA A 74 -32.51 -4.09 -36.08
CA ALA A 74 -31.58 -4.74 -36.99
C ALA A 74 -30.87 -5.93 -36.34
N ALA A 75 -30.44 -5.79 -35.08
CA ALA A 75 -29.80 -6.85 -34.31
C ALA A 75 -30.71 -8.06 -34.09
N LYS A 76 -31.97 -7.84 -33.70
CA LYS A 76 -32.97 -8.90 -33.53
C LYS A 76 -33.35 -9.57 -34.85
N ALA A 77 -33.33 -8.84 -35.96
CA ALA A 77 -33.56 -9.41 -37.29
C ALA A 77 -32.39 -10.30 -37.75
N ALA A 78 -31.15 -9.88 -37.49
CA ALA A 78 -29.95 -10.65 -37.82
C ALA A 78 -29.75 -11.87 -36.91
N HIS A 79 -30.08 -11.73 -35.62
CA HIS A 79 -29.87 -12.73 -34.57
C HIS A 79 -31.15 -12.90 -33.72
N PRO A 80 -32.14 -13.70 -34.17
CA PRO A 80 -33.43 -13.87 -33.48
C PRO A 80 -33.34 -14.37 -32.03
N GLU A 81 -32.25 -15.05 -31.67
CA GLU A 81 -31.96 -15.48 -30.29
C GLU A 81 -31.80 -14.31 -29.29
N LEU A 82 -31.63 -13.08 -29.78
CA LEU A 82 -31.47 -11.87 -28.96
C LEU A 82 -32.78 -11.24 -28.47
N GLU A 83 -33.95 -11.74 -28.91
CA GLU A 83 -35.25 -11.09 -28.70
C GLU A 83 -35.52 -10.70 -27.23
N ASN A 84 -35.20 -11.61 -26.30
CA ASN A 84 -35.37 -11.44 -24.85
C ASN A 84 -34.06 -11.10 -24.11
N ARG A 85 -32.99 -10.81 -24.84
CA ARG A 85 -31.65 -10.57 -24.30
C ARG A 85 -31.10 -9.18 -24.62
N LEU A 86 -31.82 -8.38 -25.41
CA LEU A 86 -31.41 -7.04 -25.81
C LEU A 86 -32.48 -5.99 -25.45
N VAL A 87 -32.10 -5.00 -24.63
CA VAL A 87 -33.00 -3.93 -24.15
C VAL A 87 -32.44 -2.53 -24.41
N SER A 88 -33.28 -1.51 -24.24
CA SER A 88 -32.89 -0.10 -24.36
C SER A 88 -32.28 0.42 -23.06
N ALA A 89 -30.99 0.78 -23.10
CA ALA A 89 -30.32 1.57 -22.05
C ALA A 89 -29.09 2.26 -22.66
N ALA A 90 -28.58 3.30 -21.99
CA ALA A 90 -27.44 4.08 -22.48
C ALA A 90 -26.49 4.46 -21.33
N LEU A 91 -25.20 4.58 -21.62
CA LEU A 91 -24.30 5.29 -20.71
C LEU A 91 -24.59 6.81 -20.74
N PRO A 92 -24.42 7.55 -19.63
CA PRO A 92 -23.97 7.07 -18.32
C PRO A 92 -25.07 6.43 -17.45
N GLU A 93 -26.35 6.56 -17.81
CA GLU A 93 -27.49 6.14 -16.98
C GLU A 93 -28.04 4.77 -17.40
N LEU A 94 -27.32 3.68 -17.05
CA LEU A 94 -27.73 2.32 -17.42
C LEU A 94 -28.87 1.75 -16.58
N GLY A 95 -29.03 2.20 -15.34
CA GLY A 95 -29.92 1.55 -14.36
C GLY A 95 -29.42 0.15 -13.98
N MET A 96 -30.33 -0.82 -13.82
CA MET A 96 -30.05 -2.22 -13.51
C MET A 96 -30.69 -3.15 -14.54
N PRO A 97 -30.24 -3.14 -15.81
CA PRO A 97 -30.81 -3.99 -16.84
C PRO A 97 -30.62 -5.46 -16.46
N PHE A 98 -31.66 -6.27 -16.67
CA PHE A 98 -31.67 -7.69 -16.32
C PHE A 98 -31.25 -7.93 -14.85
N ASP A 99 -31.76 -7.13 -13.91
CA ASP A 99 -31.46 -7.23 -12.46
C ASP A 99 -30.00 -6.92 -12.06
N GLY A 100 -29.17 -6.41 -12.98
CA GLY A 100 -27.75 -6.10 -12.75
C GLY A 100 -26.92 -7.35 -12.45
N LYS A 101 -25.71 -7.18 -11.89
CA LYS A 101 -24.79 -8.25 -11.44
C LYS A 101 -24.30 -9.19 -12.56
N PHE A 102 -23.23 -8.77 -13.21
CA PHE A 102 -22.57 -9.52 -14.28
C PHE A 102 -21.15 -9.94 -13.86
N ASP A 103 -20.71 -11.09 -14.34
CA ASP A 103 -19.34 -11.58 -14.18
C ASP A 103 -18.41 -10.94 -15.22
N GLY A 104 -18.97 -10.49 -16.33
CA GLY A 104 -18.27 -9.81 -17.41
C GLY A 104 -19.07 -8.66 -18.02
N ILE A 105 -18.38 -7.62 -18.47
CA ILE A 105 -18.94 -6.57 -19.30
C ILE A 105 -18.07 -6.42 -20.55
N LEU A 106 -18.72 -6.39 -21.71
CA LEU A 106 -18.15 -5.96 -22.97
C LEU A 106 -18.57 -4.50 -23.23
N CYS A 107 -17.62 -3.64 -23.59
CA CYS A 107 -17.86 -2.25 -23.96
C CYS A 107 -17.00 -1.90 -25.18
N SER A 108 -17.37 -2.47 -26.33
CA SER A 108 -16.57 -2.42 -27.56
C SER A 108 -16.95 -1.20 -28.39
N ALA A 109 -16.00 -0.30 -28.67
CA ALA A 109 -16.24 0.90 -29.49
C ALA A 109 -17.39 1.79 -29.00
N VAL A 110 -17.51 2.00 -27.69
CA VAL A 110 -18.63 2.77 -27.10
C VAL A 110 -18.19 4.04 -26.39
N LEU A 111 -17.21 3.98 -25.47
CA LEU A 111 -16.88 5.12 -24.60
C LEU A 111 -16.43 6.38 -25.37
N MET A 112 -15.92 6.24 -26.60
CA MET A 112 -15.61 7.37 -27.49
C MET A 112 -16.82 8.25 -27.84
N HIS A 113 -18.05 7.74 -27.66
CA HIS A 113 -19.30 8.44 -27.92
C HIS A 113 -19.92 9.07 -26.65
N VAL A 114 -19.26 8.96 -25.50
CA VAL A 114 -19.70 9.56 -24.24
C VAL A 114 -19.06 10.96 -24.10
N PRO A 115 -19.85 12.03 -23.83
CA PRO A 115 -19.29 13.34 -23.54
C PRO A 115 -18.30 13.30 -22.37
N ASP A 116 -17.24 14.10 -22.44
CA ASP A 116 -16.14 14.05 -21.45
C ASP A 116 -16.61 14.19 -20.01
N HIS A 117 -17.48 15.17 -19.76
CA HIS A 117 -18.05 15.44 -18.45
C HIS A 117 -18.93 14.30 -17.90
N GLN A 118 -19.29 13.31 -18.71
CA GLN A 118 -20.09 12.12 -18.33
C GLN A 118 -19.27 10.83 -18.26
N LEU A 119 -17.98 10.86 -18.68
CA LEU A 119 -17.16 9.65 -18.75
C LEU A 119 -16.99 8.98 -17.38
N PHE A 120 -16.82 9.79 -16.33
CA PHE A 120 -16.68 9.27 -14.97
C PHE A 120 -17.95 8.56 -14.48
N ASP A 121 -19.12 9.17 -14.72
CA ASP A 121 -20.42 8.58 -14.37
C ASP A 121 -20.70 7.29 -15.17
N ALA A 122 -20.29 7.26 -16.44
CA ALA A 122 -20.35 6.06 -17.26
C ALA A 122 -19.48 4.93 -16.69
N ALA A 123 -18.26 5.23 -16.24
CA ALA A 123 -17.38 4.24 -15.60
C ALA A 123 -17.94 3.76 -14.25
N LEU A 124 -18.59 4.63 -13.47
CA LEU A 124 -19.31 4.26 -12.24
C LEU A 124 -20.49 3.32 -12.53
N ALA A 125 -21.27 3.58 -13.58
CA ALA A 125 -22.38 2.72 -13.96
C ALA A 125 -21.91 1.32 -14.39
N ILE A 126 -20.82 1.24 -15.17
CA ILE A 126 -20.18 -0.03 -15.54
C ILE A 126 -19.74 -0.79 -14.29
N ARG A 127 -19.07 -0.10 -13.37
CA ARG A 127 -18.61 -0.70 -12.10
C ARG A 127 -19.77 -1.25 -11.27
N ALA A 128 -20.87 -0.51 -11.16
CA ALA A 128 -22.03 -0.90 -10.34
C ALA A 128 -22.74 -2.16 -10.83
N LEU A 129 -22.57 -2.52 -12.10
CA LEU A 129 -23.16 -3.71 -12.71
C LEU A 129 -22.29 -4.96 -12.57
N LEU A 130 -21.00 -4.83 -12.25
CA LEU A 130 -20.09 -5.98 -12.09
C LEU A 130 -20.19 -6.59 -10.68
N ASN A 131 -20.13 -7.91 -10.63
CA ASN A 131 -19.82 -8.66 -9.42
C ASN A 131 -18.37 -8.37 -8.96
N PRO A 132 -18.04 -8.57 -7.67
CA PRO A 132 -16.64 -8.60 -7.25
C PRO A 132 -15.84 -9.59 -8.11
N HIS A 133 -14.62 -9.21 -8.50
CA HIS A 133 -13.77 -9.94 -9.46
C HIS A 133 -14.34 -10.04 -10.89
N GLY A 134 -15.45 -9.37 -11.18
CA GLY A 134 -15.98 -9.24 -12.52
C GLY A 134 -15.04 -8.46 -13.44
N ARG A 135 -15.09 -8.76 -14.74
CA ARG A 135 -14.13 -8.24 -15.72
C ARG A 135 -14.79 -7.35 -16.76
N LEU A 136 -14.10 -6.28 -17.14
CA LEU A 136 -14.47 -5.36 -18.20
C LEU A 136 -13.50 -5.53 -19.37
N LEU A 137 -14.02 -5.90 -20.53
CA LEU A 137 -13.32 -5.87 -21.81
C LEU A 137 -13.82 -4.66 -22.60
N LEU A 138 -12.95 -3.69 -22.88
CA LEU A 138 -13.32 -2.49 -23.63
C LEU A 138 -12.35 -2.25 -24.78
N SER A 139 -12.82 -1.59 -25.84
CA SER A 139 -12.00 -1.20 -26.99
C SER A 139 -12.29 0.22 -27.44
N LEU A 140 -11.24 0.93 -27.85
CA LEU A 140 -11.32 2.30 -28.34
C LEU A 140 -10.28 2.55 -29.45
N PRO A 141 -10.48 3.55 -30.31
CA PRO A 141 -9.52 3.89 -31.36
C PRO A 141 -8.20 4.33 -30.74
N LEU A 142 -7.11 3.70 -31.18
CA LEU A 142 -5.74 4.12 -30.89
C LEU A 142 -5.31 5.23 -31.84
N THR A 143 -5.64 5.08 -33.13
CA THR A 143 -5.44 6.10 -34.16
C THR A 143 -6.67 6.21 -35.02
N ARG A 144 -6.82 7.37 -35.67
CA ARG A 144 -7.89 7.66 -36.61
C ARG A 144 -7.31 8.37 -37.83
N GLY A 145 -7.82 8.05 -39.00
CA GLY A 145 -7.41 8.66 -40.26
C GLY A 145 -8.28 9.84 -40.70
N ASP A 146 -9.37 10.14 -39.98
CA ASP A 146 -10.25 11.28 -40.26
C ASP A 146 -9.96 12.46 -39.34
N ASP A 147 -10.08 13.66 -39.90
CA ASP A 147 -9.92 14.92 -39.17
C ASP A 147 -11.19 15.21 -38.36
N LEU A 148 -11.06 15.24 -37.03
CA LEU A 148 -12.15 15.58 -36.13
C LEU A 148 -12.20 17.09 -35.90
N VAL A 149 -13.37 17.70 -36.13
CA VAL A 149 -13.62 19.11 -35.79
C VAL A 149 -14.43 19.15 -34.50
N ALA A 150 -13.86 19.73 -33.44
CA ALA A 150 -14.46 19.76 -32.11
C ALA A 150 -14.90 18.35 -31.63
N HIS A 151 -14.02 17.37 -31.81
CA HIS A 151 -14.25 15.95 -31.49
C HIS A 151 -15.38 15.29 -32.29
N ARG A 152 -15.77 15.83 -33.45
CA ARG A 152 -16.80 15.22 -34.30
C ARG A 152 -16.26 14.85 -35.68
N ASP A 153 -16.72 13.70 -36.18
CA ASP A 153 -16.49 13.30 -37.57
C ASP A 153 -17.37 14.11 -38.54
N ALA A 154 -17.14 13.93 -39.85
CA ALA A 154 -17.91 14.61 -40.89
C ALA A 154 -19.42 14.32 -40.85
N SER A 155 -19.83 13.22 -40.19
CA SER A 155 -21.23 12.83 -40.01
C SER A 155 -21.83 13.34 -38.68
N GLY A 156 -21.07 14.12 -37.91
CA GLY A 156 -21.52 14.74 -36.66
C GLY A 156 -21.51 13.79 -35.44
N ARG A 157 -20.92 12.59 -35.55
CA ARG A 157 -20.74 11.70 -34.40
C ARG A 157 -19.59 12.18 -33.52
N LEU A 158 -19.78 12.11 -32.22
CA LEU A 158 -18.75 12.41 -31.23
C LEU A 158 -17.70 11.30 -31.19
N PHE A 159 -16.43 11.65 -31.22
CA PHE A 159 -15.30 10.75 -31.01
C PHE A 159 -14.29 11.40 -30.09
N GLN A 160 -14.30 10.97 -28.83
CA GLN A 160 -13.29 11.36 -27.87
C GLN A 160 -12.00 10.58 -28.09
N GLY A 161 -10.88 11.31 -28.16
CA GLY A 161 -9.54 10.76 -28.37
C GLY A 161 -8.88 10.31 -27.07
N TYR A 162 -9.53 9.42 -26.33
CA TYR A 162 -8.97 8.90 -25.08
C TYR A 162 -7.80 7.96 -25.36
N THR A 163 -6.70 8.16 -24.66
CA THR A 163 -5.58 7.23 -24.65
C THR A 163 -5.87 6.01 -23.79
N ALA A 164 -5.14 4.91 -24.02
CA ALA A 164 -5.26 3.70 -23.22
C ALA A 164 -4.92 3.97 -21.74
N GLU A 165 -3.89 4.78 -21.50
CA GLU A 165 -3.40 5.15 -20.17
C GLU A 165 -4.42 5.99 -19.38
N GLU A 166 -5.13 6.92 -20.05
CA GLU A 166 -6.19 7.71 -19.41
C GLU A 166 -7.37 6.84 -18.98
N ILE A 167 -7.81 5.93 -19.84
CA ILE A 167 -8.90 4.99 -19.53
C ILE A 167 -8.48 3.99 -18.45
N GLN A 168 -7.26 3.47 -18.53
CA GLN A 168 -6.72 2.61 -17.49
C GLN A 168 -6.72 3.32 -16.14
N LEU A 169 -6.21 4.54 -16.06
CA LEU A 169 -6.19 5.33 -14.82
C LEU A 169 -7.60 5.60 -14.28
N LEU A 170 -8.55 5.92 -15.16
CA LEU A 170 -9.95 6.14 -14.79
C LEU A 170 -10.53 4.91 -14.06
N PHE A 171 -10.39 3.73 -14.64
CA PHE A 171 -10.92 2.50 -14.03
C PHE A 171 -10.09 2.06 -12.82
N GLU A 172 -8.77 2.24 -12.79
CA GLU A 172 -7.94 1.93 -11.63
C GLU A 172 -8.32 2.76 -10.40
N ARG A 173 -8.69 4.04 -10.59
CA ARG A 173 -9.26 4.87 -9.52
C ARG A 173 -10.58 4.33 -8.96
N LEU A 174 -11.29 3.55 -9.75
CA LEU A 174 -12.56 2.91 -9.39
C LEU A 174 -12.38 1.47 -8.86
N GLY A 175 -11.14 1.04 -8.61
CA GLY A 175 -10.82 -0.26 -8.00
C GLY A 175 -10.59 -1.40 -8.99
N PHE A 176 -10.47 -1.09 -10.28
CA PHE A 176 -10.05 -2.06 -11.28
C PHE A 176 -8.52 -2.23 -11.28
N GLN A 177 -8.05 -3.36 -11.78
CA GLN A 177 -6.67 -3.56 -12.20
C GLN A 177 -6.64 -3.92 -13.69
N CYS A 178 -5.75 -3.29 -14.46
CA CYS A 178 -5.49 -3.72 -15.83
C CYS A 178 -4.73 -5.06 -15.83
N ILE A 179 -5.32 -6.08 -16.45
CA ILE A 179 -4.74 -7.42 -16.56
C ILE A 179 -4.45 -7.82 -18.01
N GLY A 180 -4.76 -6.96 -18.98
CA GLY A 180 -4.43 -7.15 -20.38
C GLY A 180 -4.59 -5.88 -21.22
N ARG A 181 -3.69 -5.71 -22.19
CA ARG A 181 -3.73 -4.67 -23.21
C ARG A 181 -3.27 -5.23 -24.54
N TRP A 182 -3.97 -4.89 -25.60
CA TRP A 182 -3.59 -5.25 -26.97
C TRP A 182 -3.93 -4.16 -27.94
N ASP A 183 -3.04 -3.93 -28.90
CA ASP A 183 -3.29 -3.05 -30.03
C ASP A 183 -3.61 -3.91 -31.27
N SER A 184 -4.45 -3.39 -32.16
CA SER A 184 -4.91 -4.13 -33.35
C SER A 184 -5.24 -3.18 -34.50
N ASP A 185 -5.11 -3.70 -35.71
CA ASP A 185 -5.58 -3.02 -36.91
C ASP A 185 -7.11 -2.91 -36.94
N ASP A 186 -7.62 -1.96 -37.72
CA ASP A 186 -9.06 -1.83 -37.93
C ASP A 186 -9.64 -3.00 -38.74
N ALA A 187 -10.58 -3.73 -38.17
CA ALA A 187 -11.23 -4.86 -38.85
C ALA A 187 -12.01 -4.45 -40.10
N LEU A 188 -12.47 -3.19 -40.17
CA LEU A 188 -13.10 -2.60 -41.36
C LEU A 188 -12.10 -2.02 -42.36
N ALA A 189 -10.79 -2.15 -42.11
CA ALA A 189 -9.70 -1.69 -42.96
C ALA A 189 -9.80 -0.19 -43.34
N ARG A 190 -10.30 0.67 -42.44
CA ARG A 190 -10.33 2.12 -42.66
C ARG A 190 -8.93 2.70 -42.57
N ALA A 191 -8.55 3.48 -43.57
CA ALA A 191 -7.22 4.09 -43.65
C ALA A 191 -6.91 4.90 -42.38
N GLY A 192 -5.67 4.76 -41.88
CA GLY A 192 -5.18 5.48 -40.70
C GLY A 192 -5.89 5.16 -39.38
N THR A 193 -6.71 4.10 -39.32
CA THR A 193 -7.46 3.73 -38.12
C THR A 193 -6.87 2.48 -37.48
N SER A 194 -6.62 2.51 -36.17
CA SER A 194 -6.24 1.36 -35.36
C SER A 194 -6.90 1.42 -33.99
N TRP A 195 -6.83 0.34 -33.23
CA TRP A 195 -7.56 0.17 -31.97
C TRP A 195 -6.66 -0.34 -30.86
N TYR A 196 -7.01 0.00 -29.63
CA TYR A 196 -6.52 -0.69 -28.44
C TYR A 196 -7.69 -1.35 -27.70
N THR A 197 -7.40 -2.45 -27.02
CA THR A 197 -8.33 -3.22 -26.19
C THR A 197 -7.73 -3.36 -24.79
N LEU A 198 -8.52 -3.05 -23.76
CA LEU A 198 -8.14 -3.24 -22.37
C LEU A 198 -9.01 -4.33 -21.74
N LEU A 199 -8.37 -5.19 -20.95
CA LEU A 199 -9.02 -6.12 -20.03
C LEU A 199 -8.72 -5.67 -18.60
N LEU A 200 -9.78 -5.34 -17.87
CA LEU A 200 -9.75 -4.79 -16.53
C LEU A 200 -10.52 -5.72 -15.58
N GLU A 201 -10.01 -5.96 -14.39
CA GLU A 201 -10.66 -6.79 -13.37
C GLU A 201 -10.97 -5.97 -12.13
N LEU A 202 -12.21 -6.04 -11.64
CA LEU A 202 -12.63 -5.35 -10.42
C LEU A 202 -12.08 -6.09 -9.20
N ARG A 203 -10.92 -5.66 -8.68
CA ARG A 203 -10.19 -6.38 -7.63
C ARG A 203 -10.57 -6.02 -6.21
N THR A 204 -11.09 -4.81 -6.01
CA THR A 204 -11.56 -4.40 -4.70
C THR A 204 -12.94 -5.00 -4.42
N THR A 205 -13.05 -5.86 -3.41
CA THR A 205 -14.33 -6.36 -2.89
C THR A 205 -15.15 -5.27 -2.20
N GLY A 206 -14.51 -4.21 -1.72
CA GLY A 206 -15.14 -2.99 -1.21
C GLY A 206 -15.22 -1.86 -2.24
N THR A 207 -16.00 -0.82 -1.92
CA THR A 207 -16.15 0.37 -2.77
C THR A 207 -14.87 1.20 -2.94
N LEU A 208 -13.89 0.99 -2.06
CA LEU A 208 -12.70 1.82 -1.90
C LEU A 208 -11.42 1.01 -2.11
N ARG A 209 -10.41 1.61 -2.75
CA ARG A 209 -9.05 1.05 -2.83
C ARG A 209 -8.43 0.98 -1.45
N ALA A 210 -7.41 0.13 -1.28
CA ALA A 210 -6.72 -0.04 -0.01
C ALA A 210 -6.21 1.29 0.57
N ILE A 211 -5.59 2.15 -0.26
CA ILE A 211 -5.14 3.47 0.18
C ILE A 211 -6.29 4.39 0.62
N ASP A 212 -7.45 4.31 -0.05
CA ASP A 212 -8.63 5.11 0.29
C ASP A 212 -9.28 4.62 1.59
N GLN A 213 -9.18 3.31 1.90
CA GLN A 213 -9.60 2.76 3.19
C GLN A 213 -8.69 3.26 4.32
N ILE A 214 -7.36 3.24 4.12
CA ILE A 214 -6.39 3.81 5.07
C ILE A 214 -6.73 5.28 5.32
N GLU A 215 -6.90 6.07 4.26
CA GLU A 215 -7.23 7.49 4.35
C GLU A 215 -8.59 7.73 5.03
N GLY A 216 -9.57 6.88 4.73
CA GLY A 216 -10.89 6.87 5.36
C GLY A 216 -10.81 6.69 6.88
N VAL A 217 -10.05 5.70 7.36
CA VAL A 217 -9.82 5.51 8.81
C VAL A 217 -9.05 6.69 9.42
N LEU A 218 -8.03 7.19 8.72
CA LEU A 218 -7.22 8.30 9.20
C LEU A 218 -7.99 9.64 9.21
N ASN A 219 -9.05 9.82 8.42
CA ASN A 219 -9.80 11.07 8.34
C ASN A 219 -11.20 11.00 8.94
N ARG A 220 -12.04 10.08 8.47
CA ARG A 220 -13.49 10.07 8.73
C ARG A 220 -13.87 9.44 10.05
N ASP A 221 -13.11 8.44 10.49
CA ASP A 221 -13.38 7.81 11.77
C ASP A 221 -13.25 8.80 12.93
N LYS A 222 -14.24 8.79 13.84
CA LYS A 222 -14.21 9.57 15.07
C LYS A 222 -12.98 9.21 15.89
N LYS A 223 -12.19 10.24 16.25
CA LYS A 223 -10.96 10.08 17.04
C LYS A 223 -11.18 10.63 18.43
N VAL A 224 -11.51 9.74 19.36
CA VAL A 224 -11.58 10.06 20.80
C VAL A 224 -10.21 9.92 21.48
N ALA A 225 -9.25 9.28 20.81
CA ALA A 225 -7.87 9.07 21.23
C ALA A 225 -6.93 8.94 20.01
N THR A 226 -5.63 9.03 20.25
CA THR A 226 -4.58 8.96 19.19
C THR A 226 -4.30 7.53 18.70
N TYR A 227 -4.99 6.52 19.22
CA TYR A 227 -4.71 5.10 18.98
C TYR A 227 -4.72 4.66 17.51
N LYS A 228 -5.63 5.19 16.69
CA LYS A 228 -5.71 4.79 15.26
C LYS A 228 -4.48 5.25 14.48
N LEU A 229 -4.06 6.50 14.71
CA LEU A 229 -2.84 7.06 14.15
C LEU A 229 -1.63 6.23 14.59
N ALA A 230 -1.59 5.92 15.88
CA ALA A 230 -0.52 5.12 16.44
C ALA A 230 -0.47 3.69 15.86
N LEU A 231 -1.61 3.04 15.62
CA LEU A 231 -1.66 1.72 14.96
C LEU A 231 -1.12 1.80 13.53
N PHE A 232 -1.59 2.74 12.70
CA PHE A 232 -1.11 2.88 11.32
C PHE A 232 0.38 3.23 11.24
N ARG A 233 0.88 4.07 12.16
CA ARG A 233 2.32 4.34 12.28
C ARG A 233 3.11 3.06 12.53
N VAL A 234 2.67 2.26 13.51
CA VAL A 234 3.35 1.00 13.84
C VAL A 234 3.34 0.05 12.65
N LEU A 235 2.20 -0.11 11.97
CA LEU A 235 2.09 -1.02 10.83
C LEU A 235 2.95 -0.57 9.65
N ALA A 236 3.02 0.73 9.37
CA ALA A 236 3.92 1.29 8.36
C ALA A 236 5.40 1.04 8.73
N ASP A 237 5.80 1.32 9.98
CA ASP A 237 7.17 1.08 10.44
C ASP A 237 7.55 -0.42 10.34
N ILE A 238 6.65 -1.34 10.70
CA ILE A 238 6.89 -2.79 10.58
C ILE A 238 6.97 -3.20 9.10
N ALA A 239 6.07 -2.72 8.25
CA ALA A 239 6.07 -3.04 6.82
C ALA A 239 7.37 -2.61 6.13
N MET A 240 7.93 -1.47 6.53
CA MET A 240 9.18 -0.95 5.94
C MET A 240 10.43 -1.61 6.52
N HIS A 241 10.50 -1.80 7.84
CA HIS A 241 11.77 -2.12 8.51
C HIS A 241 11.86 -3.57 9.00
N GLU A 242 10.72 -4.22 9.18
CA GLU A 242 10.60 -5.53 9.85
C GLU A 242 9.59 -6.42 9.12
N SER A 243 9.55 -6.34 7.78
CA SER A 243 8.49 -6.95 6.96
C SER A 243 8.33 -8.46 7.15
N LYS A 244 9.39 -9.15 7.59
CA LYS A 244 9.37 -10.59 7.93
C LYS A 244 8.65 -10.92 9.23
N THR A 245 8.31 -9.91 10.03
CA THR A 245 7.43 -10.06 11.19
C THR A 245 5.98 -10.29 10.77
N ALA A 246 5.61 -9.96 9.53
CA ALA A 246 4.27 -10.21 9.00
C ALA A 246 4.12 -11.65 8.48
N VAL A 247 2.97 -12.26 8.79
CA VAL A 247 2.62 -13.63 8.41
C VAL A 247 1.54 -13.58 7.32
N TRP A 248 1.90 -14.02 6.12
CA TRP A 248 0.97 -14.13 5.00
C TRP A 248 0.10 -15.38 5.14
N GLN A 249 -1.21 -15.21 4.98
CA GLN A 249 -2.18 -16.31 5.04
C GLN A 249 -2.73 -16.62 3.65
N ALA A 250 -3.02 -17.90 3.41
CA ALA A 250 -3.51 -18.38 2.11
C ALA A 250 -4.89 -17.80 1.71
N ASN A 251 -5.65 -17.28 2.68
CA ASN A 251 -6.95 -16.65 2.49
C ASN A 251 -6.86 -15.16 2.06
N GLY A 252 -5.66 -14.66 1.74
CA GLY A 252 -5.48 -13.26 1.35
C GLY A 252 -5.42 -12.25 2.50
N GLN A 253 -5.28 -12.73 3.75
CA GLN A 253 -4.97 -11.87 4.90
C GLN A 253 -3.48 -11.85 5.22
N VAL A 254 -3.05 -10.80 5.92
CA VAL A 254 -1.72 -10.67 6.50
C VAL A 254 -1.85 -10.35 7.99
N GLY A 255 -1.13 -11.09 8.82
CA GLY A 255 -1.14 -10.94 10.27
C GLY A 255 0.15 -10.36 10.82
N VAL A 256 0.06 -9.44 11.77
CA VAL A 256 1.21 -8.89 12.51
C VAL A 256 1.07 -9.21 14.01
N PRO A 257 2.11 -9.74 14.69
CA PRO A 257 2.04 -10.05 16.11
C PRO A 257 1.64 -8.84 16.98
N LEU A 258 0.56 -8.98 17.74
CA LEU A 258 0.03 -7.93 18.60
C LEU A 258 1.08 -7.43 19.63
N LEU A 259 1.89 -8.35 20.15
CA LEU A 259 2.96 -7.99 21.09
C LEU A 259 3.99 -7.07 20.45
N ARG A 260 4.37 -7.31 19.18
CA ARG A 260 5.31 -6.42 18.48
C ARG A 260 4.71 -5.04 18.23
N ILE A 261 3.41 -4.99 17.94
CA ILE A 261 2.70 -3.71 17.82
C ILE A 261 2.73 -2.96 19.16
N ALA A 262 2.48 -3.67 20.26
CA ALA A 262 2.51 -3.10 21.60
C ALA A 262 3.89 -2.56 22.01
N GLU A 263 4.97 -3.27 21.66
CA GLU A 263 6.35 -2.82 21.88
C GLU A 263 6.65 -1.48 21.19
N LYS A 264 6.27 -1.32 19.91
CA LYS A 264 6.45 -0.04 19.20
C LYS A 264 5.54 1.06 19.76
N TRP A 265 4.31 0.73 20.20
CA TRP A 265 3.45 1.69 20.90
C TRP A 265 4.12 2.24 22.15
N LEU A 266 4.71 1.36 22.97
CA LEU A 266 5.43 1.78 24.16
C LEU A 266 6.51 2.82 23.80
N MET A 267 7.29 2.56 22.75
CA MET A 267 8.31 3.49 22.25
C MET A 267 7.75 4.85 21.83
N TYR A 268 6.62 4.88 21.10
CA TYR A 268 6.04 6.13 20.61
C TYR A 268 5.43 6.98 21.72
N TYR A 269 4.84 6.37 22.74
CA TYR A 269 4.20 7.09 23.84
C TYR A 269 5.19 7.48 24.95
N TRP A 270 6.37 6.86 25.02
CA TRP A 270 7.36 7.16 26.06
C TRP A 270 7.79 8.64 26.09
N PRO A 271 8.24 9.27 24.98
CA PRO A 271 8.61 10.69 24.99
C PRO A 271 7.44 11.60 25.37
N ILE A 272 6.23 11.26 24.90
CA ILE A 272 5.00 12.00 25.19
C ILE A 272 4.71 12.00 26.69
N PHE A 273 4.86 10.85 27.36
CA PHE A 273 4.57 10.70 28.79
C PHE A 273 5.74 11.15 29.67
N ALA A 274 6.94 11.25 29.11
CA ALA A 274 8.13 11.80 29.78
C ALA A 274 8.12 13.33 29.80
N SER A 275 7.36 13.97 28.91
CA SER A 275 7.28 15.42 28.78
C SER A 275 6.98 16.09 30.12
N GLN A 276 7.65 17.22 30.37
CA GLN A 276 7.42 18.04 31.56
C GLN A 276 6.00 18.63 31.56
N GLN A 277 5.55 19.10 30.40
CA GLN A 277 4.16 19.48 30.18
C GLN A 277 3.32 18.23 29.92
N PHE A 278 2.15 18.15 30.55
CA PHE A 278 1.22 17.04 30.32
C PHE A 278 0.64 17.11 28.91
N ILE A 279 1.00 16.13 28.06
CA ILE A 279 0.51 16.04 26.68
C ILE A 279 -0.68 15.06 26.59
N PRO A 280 -1.91 15.54 26.28
CA PRO A 280 -3.10 14.70 26.21
C PRO A 280 -3.11 13.84 24.95
N GLN A 281 -3.54 12.59 25.10
CA GLN A 281 -3.61 11.59 24.03
C GLN A 281 -5.05 11.10 23.81
N SER A 282 -6.01 11.71 24.51
CA SER A 282 -7.44 11.52 24.33
C SER A 282 -8.22 12.78 24.63
N GLN A 283 -9.45 12.83 24.13
CA GLN A 283 -10.39 13.91 24.43
C GLN A 283 -10.65 14.03 25.94
N SER A 284 -10.72 12.90 26.66
CA SER A 284 -10.92 12.89 28.13
C SER A 284 -9.75 13.55 28.85
N GLU A 285 -8.51 13.23 28.46
CA GLU A 285 -7.32 13.86 29.04
C GLU A 285 -7.27 15.38 28.75
N GLY A 286 -7.57 15.78 27.52
CA GLY A 286 -7.63 17.19 27.12
C GLY A 286 -8.72 18.00 27.85
N ALA A 287 -9.82 17.34 28.21
CA ALA A 287 -10.89 17.98 28.98
C ALA A 287 -10.60 18.09 30.49
N GLY A 288 -9.44 17.63 30.97
CA GLY A 288 -9.15 17.52 32.40
C GLY A 288 -9.94 16.41 33.11
N GLY A 289 -10.46 15.45 32.35
CA GLY A 289 -11.22 14.33 32.88
C GLY A 289 -10.35 13.34 33.66
N SER A 290 -10.97 12.62 34.61
CA SER A 290 -10.29 11.68 35.50
C SER A 290 -9.89 10.34 34.87
N LYS A 291 -10.18 10.14 33.57
CA LYS A 291 -9.90 8.89 32.85
C LYS A 291 -8.78 9.10 31.83
N PRO A 292 -7.50 8.90 32.22
CA PRO A 292 -6.40 8.95 31.28
C PRO A 292 -6.43 7.74 30.31
N VAL A 293 -5.58 7.81 29.30
CA VAL A 293 -5.25 6.66 28.45
C VAL A 293 -4.83 5.47 29.32
N LYS A 294 -5.40 4.29 29.04
CA LYS A 294 -5.39 3.12 29.94
C LYS A 294 -3.99 2.70 30.42
N PHE A 295 -2.98 2.82 29.57
CA PHE A 295 -1.61 2.40 29.88
C PHE A 295 -0.71 3.53 30.41
N ARG A 296 -1.21 4.77 30.55
CA ARG A 296 -0.38 5.91 30.99
C ARG A 296 0.25 5.67 32.35
N ALA A 297 -0.56 5.32 33.36
CA ALA A 297 -0.05 5.10 34.72
C ALA A 297 1.00 3.98 34.77
N ALA A 298 0.72 2.86 34.10
CA ALA A 298 1.64 1.71 34.05
C ALA A 298 2.95 2.07 33.34
N LEU A 299 2.88 2.79 32.21
CA LEU A 299 4.07 3.23 31.46
C LEU A 299 4.87 4.26 32.26
N THR A 300 4.23 5.29 32.85
CA THR A 300 4.92 6.26 33.70
C THR A 300 5.64 5.59 34.87
N ALA A 301 5.04 4.57 35.47
CA ALA A 301 5.71 3.80 36.53
C ALA A 301 6.96 3.06 36.02
N LEU A 302 6.92 2.51 34.79
CA LEU A 302 8.06 1.80 34.19
C LEU A 302 9.23 2.75 33.91
N MET A 303 8.93 4.02 33.64
CA MET A 303 9.90 5.06 33.31
C MET A 303 10.65 5.60 34.53
N GLN A 304 10.08 5.49 35.73
CA GLN A 304 10.64 6.13 36.94
C GLN A 304 12.13 5.87 37.16
N PRO A 305 12.65 4.63 37.05
CA PRO A 305 14.09 4.36 37.28
C PRO A 305 15.01 5.03 36.26
N TYR A 306 14.49 5.41 35.09
CA TYR A 306 15.26 5.97 33.98
C TYR A 306 15.03 7.48 33.79
N ARG A 307 14.13 8.10 34.55
CA ARG A 307 13.62 9.45 34.26
C ARG A 307 14.71 10.53 34.13
N GLU A 308 15.80 10.39 34.88
CA GLU A 308 16.93 11.32 34.90
C GLU A 308 18.10 10.90 33.98
N GLN A 309 17.97 9.79 33.26
CA GLN A 309 19.06 9.18 32.48
C GLN A 309 19.06 9.64 31.02
N GLY A 310 19.26 10.94 30.80
CA GLY A 310 19.35 11.54 29.47
C GLY A 310 18.00 12.02 28.92
N ALA A 311 17.92 12.22 27.60
CA ALA A 311 16.76 12.82 26.94
C ALA A 311 15.48 11.95 27.03
N HIS A 312 14.32 12.60 26.91
CA HIS A 312 12.99 11.98 26.85
C HIS A 312 12.70 10.99 28.00
N GLY A 313 13.13 11.32 29.22
CA GLY A 313 12.91 10.46 30.39
C GLY A 313 13.68 9.13 30.32
N GLY A 314 14.90 9.16 29.78
CA GLY A 314 15.79 8.02 29.70
C GLY A 314 15.40 6.92 28.71
N LEU A 315 14.68 7.28 27.64
CA LEU A 315 14.25 6.34 26.59
C LEU A 315 15.41 5.48 26.07
N SER A 316 16.53 6.12 25.71
CA SER A 316 17.72 5.42 25.17
C SER A 316 18.34 4.47 26.18
N ALA A 317 18.37 4.84 27.45
CA ALA A 317 18.91 4.02 28.53
C ALA A 317 18.07 2.77 28.77
N TRP A 318 16.77 2.96 28.95
CA TRP A 318 15.83 1.86 29.13
C TRP A 318 15.82 0.92 27.93
N HIS A 319 15.77 1.45 26.71
CA HIS A 319 15.69 0.65 25.49
C HIS A 319 16.91 -0.28 25.34
N LEU A 320 18.10 0.21 25.65
CA LEU A 320 19.33 -0.60 25.60
C LEU A 320 19.36 -1.69 26.66
N ASP A 321 18.95 -1.39 27.90
CA ASP A 321 18.89 -2.42 28.94
C ASP A 321 17.82 -3.47 28.64
N TRP A 322 16.70 -3.05 28.07
CA TRP A 322 15.68 -3.97 27.59
C TRP A 322 16.22 -4.90 26.50
N LEU A 323 16.78 -4.36 25.42
CA LEU A 323 17.32 -5.16 24.32
C LEU A 323 18.50 -6.05 24.74
N ALA A 324 19.35 -5.59 25.67
CA ALA A 324 20.45 -6.39 26.18
C ALA A 324 20.03 -7.42 27.24
N GLY A 325 18.80 -7.33 27.78
CA GLY A 325 18.30 -8.24 28.82
C GLY A 325 18.86 -7.95 30.20
N ARG A 326 19.22 -6.69 30.46
CA ARG A 326 19.77 -6.22 31.73
C ARG A 326 18.73 -5.67 32.70
N LEU A 327 17.45 -5.67 32.31
CA LEU A 327 16.36 -5.31 33.20
C LEU A 327 16.31 -6.27 34.40
N SER A 328 16.16 -5.72 35.61
CA SER A 328 15.94 -6.52 36.82
C SER A 328 14.64 -7.32 36.74
N SER A 329 14.49 -8.38 37.55
CA SER A 329 13.28 -9.22 37.55
C SER A 329 11.99 -8.41 37.73
N GLY A 330 11.96 -7.51 38.71
CA GLY A 330 10.82 -6.62 38.94
C GLY A 330 10.51 -5.70 37.75
N MET A 331 11.54 -5.19 37.07
CA MET A 331 11.36 -4.39 35.86
C MET A 331 10.85 -5.21 34.68
N GLN A 332 11.27 -6.46 34.54
CA GLN A 332 10.74 -7.36 33.52
C GLN A 332 9.26 -7.67 33.76
N ASP A 333 8.85 -7.88 35.02
CA ASP A 333 7.44 -8.06 35.39
C ASP A 333 6.61 -6.81 35.06
N GLN A 334 7.15 -5.64 35.38
CA GLN A 334 6.50 -4.37 35.08
C GLN A 334 6.36 -4.14 33.58
N LEU A 335 7.40 -4.43 32.79
CA LEU A 335 7.35 -4.36 31.34
C LEU A 335 6.30 -5.31 30.77
N ARG A 336 6.26 -6.57 31.22
CA ARG A 336 5.22 -7.54 30.82
C ARG A 336 3.80 -7.02 31.13
N SER A 337 3.63 -6.40 32.30
CA SER A 337 2.36 -5.80 32.69
C SER A 337 1.95 -4.63 31.78
N VAL A 338 2.87 -3.70 31.51
CA VAL A 338 2.64 -2.56 30.60
C VAL A 338 2.27 -3.04 29.20
N LEU A 339 3.06 -3.96 28.62
CA LEU A 339 2.79 -4.50 27.29
C LEU A 339 1.44 -5.21 27.22
N ARG A 340 1.00 -5.89 28.29
CA ARG A 340 -0.33 -6.50 28.36
C ARG A 340 -1.45 -5.45 28.30
N VAL A 341 -1.33 -4.35 29.05
CA VAL A 341 -2.33 -3.27 29.05
C VAL A 341 -2.38 -2.57 27.68
N ILE A 342 -1.22 -2.32 27.07
CA ILE A 342 -1.08 -1.76 25.73
C ILE A 342 -1.75 -2.69 24.70
N ALA A 343 -1.40 -3.97 24.69
CA ALA A 343 -1.99 -4.97 23.78
C ALA A 343 -3.51 -5.07 23.91
N GLN A 344 -4.03 -5.08 25.15
CA GLN A 344 -5.47 -5.07 25.38
C GLN A 344 -6.13 -3.78 24.89
N THR A 345 -5.46 -2.63 25.01
CA THR A 345 -5.95 -1.34 24.53
C THR A 345 -5.97 -1.28 23.00
N ILE A 346 -4.99 -1.88 22.32
CA ILE A 346 -4.97 -2.02 20.86
C ILE A 346 -6.14 -2.90 20.40
N ARG A 347 -6.29 -4.08 21.00
CA ARG A 347 -7.33 -5.06 20.65
C ARG A 347 -8.74 -4.50 20.84
N LEU A 348 -9.05 -3.99 22.04
CA LEU A 348 -10.38 -3.46 22.40
C LEU A 348 -10.59 -2.00 21.95
N GLY A 349 -9.77 -1.53 21.02
CA GLY A 349 -9.72 -0.14 20.60
C GLY A 349 -9.58 -0.05 19.08
N PRO A 350 -8.43 0.38 18.55
CA PRO A 350 -8.27 0.58 17.12
C PRO A 350 -8.45 -0.70 16.28
N VAL A 351 -8.23 -1.91 16.80
CA VAL A 351 -8.50 -3.13 16.02
C VAL A 351 -10.01 -3.33 15.82
N GLU A 352 -10.81 -3.19 16.87
CA GLU A 352 -12.27 -3.39 16.84
C GLU A 352 -13.02 -2.26 16.11
N PHE A 353 -12.53 -1.01 16.21
CA PHE A 353 -13.28 0.18 15.80
C PHE A 353 -12.73 0.91 14.56
N SER A 354 -11.67 0.41 13.91
CA SER A 354 -11.14 1.05 12.70
C SER A 354 -11.90 0.57 11.47
N GLY A 355 -12.45 1.51 10.71
CA GLY A 355 -13.28 1.21 9.54
C GLY A 355 -14.78 1.16 9.82
N GLY A 356 -15.21 1.38 11.07
CA GLY A 356 -16.63 1.38 11.42
C GLY A 356 -17.46 2.46 10.70
N ALA A 357 -16.83 3.53 10.18
CA ALA A 357 -17.50 4.53 9.34
C ALA A 357 -17.31 4.31 7.83
N LEU A 358 -16.66 3.21 7.42
CA LEU A 358 -16.47 2.84 6.02
C LEU A 358 -17.57 1.87 5.60
N GLU A 359 -18.02 1.95 4.34
CA GLU A 359 -18.96 0.99 3.75
C GLU A 359 -18.41 -0.44 3.76
N SER A 360 -17.08 -0.59 3.70
CA SER A 360 -16.39 -1.88 3.78
C SER A 360 -16.40 -2.52 5.17
N GLY A 361 -16.82 -1.80 6.21
CA GLY A 361 -16.76 -2.26 7.59
C GLY A 361 -15.35 -2.24 8.18
N THR A 362 -15.14 -3.07 9.21
CA THR A 362 -13.90 -3.12 9.99
C THR A 362 -12.70 -3.58 9.15
N VAL A 363 -11.59 -2.85 9.26
CA VAL A 363 -10.36 -3.12 8.49
C VAL A 363 -9.48 -4.18 9.14
N PHE A 364 -9.57 -4.33 10.47
CA PHE A 364 -8.70 -5.21 11.24
C PHE A 364 -9.50 -6.26 12.00
N GLU A 365 -8.88 -7.41 12.20
CA GLU A 365 -9.37 -8.48 13.07
C GLU A 365 -8.27 -8.93 14.02
N TYR A 366 -8.62 -9.59 15.12
CA TYR A 366 -7.65 -10.19 16.04
C TYR A 366 -7.88 -11.70 16.12
N ASP A 367 -6.88 -12.48 15.71
CA ASP A 367 -6.88 -13.92 15.90
C ASP A 367 -6.29 -14.27 17.28
N SER A 368 -7.16 -14.73 18.17
CA SER A 368 -6.78 -15.12 19.53
C SER A 368 -5.89 -16.36 19.59
N ARG A 369 -5.91 -17.22 18.56
CA ARG A 369 -5.12 -18.45 18.52
C ARG A 369 -3.65 -18.16 18.19
N SER A 370 -3.42 -17.32 17.18
CA SER A 370 -2.06 -16.94 16.76
C SER A 370 -1.53 -15.67 17.42
N GLY A 371 -2.40 -14.86 18.04
CA GLY A 371 -2.03 -13.56 18.60
C GLY A 371 -1.74 -12.49 17.56
N LEU A 372 -2.24 -12.67 16.33
CA LEU A 372 -2.02 -11.76 15.20
C LEU A 372 -3.16 -10.74 15.08
N VAL A 373 -2.79 -9.51 14.74
CA VAL A 373 -3.72 -8.52 14.17
C VAL A 373 -3.73 -8.73 12.66
N LEU A 374 -4.89 -9.15 12.13
CA LEU A 374 -5.09 -9.46 10.73
C LEU A 374 -5.62 -8.24 9.97
N MET A 375 -5.23 -8.13 8.70
CA MET A 375 -5.74 -7.16 7.73
C MET A 375 -5.75 -7.76 6.32
N PRO A 376 -6.51 -7.19 5.37
CA PRO A 376 -6.42 -7.59 3.96
C PRO A 376 -5.01 -7.41 3.40
N ALA A 377 -4.55 -8.35 2.56
CA ALA A 377 -3.23 -8.30 1.96
C ALA A 377 -2.96 -7.00 1.18
N ASP A 378 -3.98 -6.41 0.57
CA ASP A 378 -3.82 -5.17 -0.19
C ASP A 378 -3.51 -3.97 0.72
N ILE A 379 -4.07 -3.91 1.93
CA ILE A 379 -3.70 -2.90 2.94
C ILE A 379 -2.23 -3.06 3.33
N TRP A 380 -1.77 -4.29 3.55
CA TRP A 380 -0.38 -4.56 3.86
C TRP A 380 0.58 -4.19 2.72
N LYS A 381 0.19 -4.46 1.46
CA LYS A 381 0.96 -4.04 0.27
C LYS A 381 1.09 -2.52 0.22
N GLU A 382 -0.01 -1.77 0.41
CA GLU A 382 0.04 -0.31 0.45
C GLU A 382 0.97 0.21 1.55
N LEU A 383 0.90 -0.36 2.76
CA LEU A 383 1.81 -0.02 3.85
C LEU A 383 3.27 -0.35 3.52
N SER A 384 3.54 -1.39 2.73
CA SER A 384 4.89 -1.77 2.33
C SER A 384 5.46 -0.86 1.22
N LEU A 385 4.60 -0.37 0.32
CA LEU A 385 4.99 0.46 -0.82
C LEU A 385 5.03 1.95 -0.47
N LEU A 386 4.03 2.43 0.28
CA LEU A 386 3.83 3.83 0.63
C LEU A 386 4.06 4.12 2.13
N GLY A 387 4.58 3.15 2.88
CA GLY A 387 4.75 3.26 4.34
C GLY A 387 5.47 4.51 4.79
N HIS A 388 6.46 4.99 4.03
CA HIS A 388 7.21 6.19 4.38
C HIS A 388 6.34 7.45 4.31
N TRP A 389 5.53 7.60 3.26
CA TRP A 389 4.56 8.69 3.15
C TRP A 389 3.46 8.59 4.22
N ILE A 390 2.99 7.37 4.48
CA ILE A 390 1.94 7.11 5.48
C ILE A 390 2.45 7.46 6.88
N ALA A 391 3.65 7.02 7.26
CA ALA A 391 4.24 7.27 8.57
C ALA A 391 4.41 8.78 8.83
N ASP A 392 4.96 9.52 7.85
CA ASP A 392 5.17 10.97 7.97
C ASP A 392 3.83 11.73 8.08
N ALA A 393 2.86 11.39 7.23
CA ALA A 393 1.52 11.98 7.29
C ALA A 393 0.81 11.68 8.63
N VAL A 394 0.96 10.45 9.15
CA VAL A 394 0.38 10.04 10.42
C VAL A 394 0.99 10.80 11.59
N VAL A 395 2.30 11.06 11.60
CA VAL A 395 2.97 11.85 12.64
C VAL A 395 2.41 13.28 12.68
N LEU A 396 2.27 13.93 11.53
CA LEU A 396 1.68 15.28 11.45
C LEU A 396 0.22 15.30 11.91
N ARG A 397 -0.59 14.33 11.46
CA ARG A 397 -1.99 14.19 11.89
C ARG A 397 -2.10 13.90 13.39
N TRP A 398 -1.15 13.19 13.97
CA TRP A 398 -1.11 12.92 15.40
C TRP A 398 -0.82 14.20 16.18
N ALA A 399 0.20 14.96 15.79
CA ALA A 399 0.49 16.27 16.40
C ALA A 399 -0.76 17.18 16.36
N ALA A 400 -1.39 17.32 15.19
CA ALA A 400 -2.60 18.13 15.01
C ALA A 400 -3.79 17.64 15.86
N LEU A 401 -3.95 16.33 16.02
CA LEU A 401 -5.01 15.78 16.88
C LEU A 401 -4.74 16.04 18.36
N THR A 402 -3.48 15.88 18.80
CA THR A 402 -3.07 16.19 20.17
C THR A 402 -3.23 17.66 20.48
N GLU A 403 -2.91 18.58 19.56
CA GLU A 403 -3.21 20.01 19.69
C GLU A 403 -4.70 20.27 19.91
N ARG A 404 -5.59 19.61 19.14
CA ARG A 404 -7.05 19.75 19.36
C ARG A 404 -7.48 19.31 20.76
N PHE A 405 -6.91 18.21 21.26
CA PHE A 405 -7.16 17.76 22.64
C PHE A 405 -6.60 18.76 23.66
N GLY A 406 -5.40 19.29 23.38
CA GLY A 406 -4.62 20.16 24.26
C GLY A 406 -4.88 21.67 24.12
N HIS A 407 -5.85 22.09 23.32
CA HIS A 407 -6.02 23.51 22.98
C HIS A 407 -6.23 24.40 24.21
N ARG A 408 -6.92 23.88 25.25
CA ARG A 408 -7.13 24.62 26.51
C ARG A 408 -5.87 24.74 27.35
N GLN A 409 -4.91 23.85 27.14
CA GLN A 409 -3.61 23.83 27.80
C GLN A 409 -2.52 24.56 26.99
N GLY A 410 -2.88 25.21 25.88
CA GLY A 410 -1.94 25.94 25.02
C GLY A 410 -0.96 25.04 24.28
N ILE A 411 -1.25 23.74 24.13
CA ILE A 411 -0.37 22.79 23.43
C ILE A 411 -0.53 22.97 21.92
N THR A 412 0.58 23.15 21.22
CA THR A 412 0.62 23.28 19.77
C THR A 412 1.19 22.01 19.12
N SER A 413 0.93 21.83 17.81
CA SER A 413 1.59 20.77 17.04
C SER A 413 3.12 20.87 17.09
N GLY A 414 3.68 22.08 17.23
CA GLY A 414 5.12 22.32 17.38
C GLY A 414 5.72 21.75 18.66
N ASP A 415 4.94 21.68 19.74
CA ASP A 415 5.37 21.06 21.01
C ASP A 415 5.36 19.53 20.94
N VAL A 416 4.42 18.99 20.16
CA VAL A 416 4.16 17.54 20.08
C VAL A 416 5.07 16.85 19.05
N LEU A 417 5.35 17.52 17.94
CA LEU A 417 6.10 16.93 16.83
C LEU A 417 7.51 16.42 17.25
N PRO A 418 8.33 17.17 18.02
CA PRO A 418 9.61 16.67 18.50
C PRO A 418 9.48 15.41 19.37
N LEU A 419 8.41 15.30 20.18
CA LEU A 419 8.14 14.13 21.01
C LEU A 419 7.77 12.91 20.15
N LEU A 420 7.01 13.12 19.09
CA LEU A 420 6.63 12.04 18.16
C LEU A 420 7.81 11.59 17.29
N LEU A 421 8.75 12.48 16.98
CA LEU A 421 9.95 12.18 16.21
C LEU A 421 11.09 11.60 17.07
N ALA A 422 10.98 11.68 18.40
CA ALA A 422 12.00 11.17 19.30
C ALA A 422 12.26 9.67 19.09
N ARG A 423 13.55 9.32 19.08
CA ARG A 423 14.09 7.97 18.92
C ARG A 423 15.17 7.71 19.98
N PRO A 424 15.48 6.43 20.28
CA PRO A 424 16.69 6.09 21.02
C PRO A 424 17.93 6.67 20.34
N ASP A 425 18.74 7.36 21.14
CA ASP A 425 19.92 8.11 20.73
C ASP A 425 20.96 7.22 20.01
N PRO A 426 21.38 7.57 18.77
CA PRO A 426 22.42 6.86 18.03
C PRO A 426 23.79 6.86 18.71
N GLU A 427 24.16 7.91 19.44
CA GLU A 427 25.52 8.07 19.98
C GLU A 427 25.87 6.90 20.90
N ARG A 428 24.93 6.49 21.76
CA ARG A 428 25.16 5.37 22.68
C ARG A 428 25.37 4.03 21.97
N ALA A 429 24.67 3.78 20.85
CA ALA A 429 24.87 2.57 20.06
C ALA A 429 26.23 2.57 19.34
N THR A 430 26.61 3.71 18.76
CA THR A 430 27.93 3.86 18.11
C THR A 430 29.09 3.72 19.10
N MET A 431 28.94 4.20 20.34
CA MET A 431 29.93 3.99 21.40
C MET A 431 30.07 2.51 21.77
N LEU A 432 28.97 1.76 21.89
CA LEU A 432 29.03 0.32 22.17
C LEU A 432 29.74 -0.44 21.05
N ALA A 433 29.43 -0.13 19.79
CA ALA A 433 30.10 -0.72 18.63
C ALA A 433 31.60 -0.37 18.63
N ARG A 434 31.96 0.89 18.84
CA ARG A 434 33.35 1.35 18.94
C ARG A 434 34.13 0.59 20.01
N GLN A 435 33.59 0.45 21.23
CA GLN A 435 34.25 -0.27 22.31
C GLN A 435 34.46 -1.75 21.97
N ALA A 436 33.50 -2.40 21.30
CA ALA A 436 33.64 -3.77 20.83
C ALA A 436 34.77 -3.91 19.80
N TYR A 437 34.83 -3.00 18.83
CA TYR A 437 35.86 -2.96 17.79
C TYR A 437 37.26 -2.67 18.36
N GLU A 438 37.39 -1.72 19.28
CA GLU A 438 38.65 -1.40 19.97
C GLU A 438 39.17 -2.62 20.77
N LYS A 439 38.28 -3.29 21.51
CA LYS A 439 38.63 -4.51 22.27
C LYS A 439 39.05 -5.66 21.36
N ALA A 440 38.44 -5.80 20.18
CA ALA A 440 38.76 -6.84 19.22
C ALA A 440 40.06 -6.58 18.44
N GLY A 441 40.64 -5.37 18.50
CA GLY A 441 41.92 -5.07 17.85
C GLY A 441 41.83 -5.06 16.32
N VAL A 442 40.72 -4.59 15.80
CA VAL A 442 40.42 -4.49 14.36
C VAL A 442 41.44 -3.66 13.58
N THR A 443 41.78 -4.10 12.37
CA THR A 443 42.92 -3.54 11.61
C THR A 443 42.59 -3.14 10.18
N ARG A 444 41.38 -3.39 9.67
CA ARG A 444 41.02 -3.14 8.27
C ARG A 444 39.65 -2.49 8.16
N CYS A 445 39.51 -1.58 7.21
CA CYS A 445 38.25 -0.89 6.94
C CYS A 445 37.27 -1.84 6.27
N THR A 446 36.03 -1.89 6.76
CA THR A 446 35.00 -2.80 6.25
C THR A 446 34.70 -2.56 4.79
N TRP A 447 34.55 -1.31 4.34
CA TRP A 447 34.24 -1.01 2.94
C TRP A 447 35.45 -1.06 2.01
N SER A 448 36.54 -0.34 2.32
CA SER A 448 37.68 -0.25 1.39
C SER A 448 38.63 -1.44 1.46
N GLY A 449 38.57 -2.23 2.52
CA GLY A 449 39.54 -3.26 2.85
C GLY A 449 40.93 -2.71 3.18
N ARG A 450 41.19 -1.41 3.15
CA ARG A 450 42.51 -0.83 3.46
C ARG A 450 42.82 -0.95 4.96
N PRO A 451 44.11 -1.03 5.36
CA PRO A 451 44.48 -0.99 6.78
C PRO A 451 43.93 0.26 7.46
N LEU A 452 43.32 0.10 8.63
CA LEU A 452 42.93 1.20 9.49
C LEU A 452 44.18 1.75 10.17
N LYS A 453 44.32 3.07 10.19
CA LYS A 453 45.24 3.74 11.14
C LYS A 453 44.65 3.62 12.55
N GLN A 454 45.38 4.03 13.60
CA GLN A 454 44.93 3.93 15.01
C GLN A 454 43.55 4.56 15.33
N ARG A 455 42.92 5.30 14.40
CA ARG A 455 41.58 5.88 14.55
C ARG A 455 40.66 5.44 13.42
N PHE A 456 39.46 5.00 13.77
CA PHE A 456 38.38 4.60 12.85
C PHE A 456 37.06 5.30 13.20
N ALA A 457 36.14 5.36 12.24
CA ALA A 457 34.75 5.79 12.41
C ALA A 457 33.81 4.57 12.48
N VAL A 458 32.65 4.75 13.12
CA VAL A 458 31.55 3.78 13.09
C VAL A 458 30.53 4.32 12.08
N ASP A 459 30.38 3.63 10.95
CA ASP A 459 29.45 3.95 9.88
C ASP A 459 28.11 3.26 10.10
N HIS A 460 27.04 3.97 9.78
CA HIS A 460 25.72 3.36 9.56
C HIS A 460 25.65 2.86 8.13
N ALA A 461 25.73 1.54 7.94
CA ALA A 461 25.75 0.92 6.63
C ALA A 461 24.56 1.36 5.76
N ILE A 462 23.37 1.43 6.37
CA ILE A 462 22.24 2.21 5.91
C ILE A 462 22.14 3.46 6.80
N PRO A 463 22.29 4.67 6.23
CA PRO A 463 22.29 5.93 6.97
C PRO A 463 21.10 6.09 7.94
N PHE A 464 21.39 6.62 9.13
CA PHE A 464 20.36 6.89 10.14
C PHE A 464 19.29 7.86 9.64
N SER A 465 19.67 8.82 8.79
CA SER A 465 18.76 9.76 8.11
C SER A 465 17.69 9.07 7.26
N LEU A 466 17.97 7.87 6.75
CA LEU A 466 17.08 7.11 5.87
C LEU A 466 16.23 6.08 6.62
N TRP A 467 16.82 5.42 7.62
CA TRP A 467 16.21 4.24 8.26
C TRP A 467 15.99 4.35 9.76
N ALA A 468 16.53 5.40 10.40
CA ALA A 468 16.48 5.63 11.85
C ALA A 468 16.86 4.38 12.68
N ASN A 469 17.76 3.55 12.15
CA ASN A 469 18.15 2.27 12.72
C ASN A 469 19.56 2.35 13.33
N ASN A 470 19.64 2.06 14.63
CA ASN A 470 20.87 2.04 15.43
C ASN A 470 21.24 0.63 15.89
N ASP A 471 20.78 -0.38 15.17
CA ASP A 471 21.09 -1.76 15.50
C ASP A 471 22.55 -2.06 15.24
N LEU A 472 23.15 -2.91 16.08
CA LEU A 472 24.56 -3.23 15.99
C LEU A 472 24.93 -3.75 14.60
N TRP A 473 24.09 -4.54 13.97
CA TRP A 473 24.35 -5.04 12.61
C TRP A 473 24.40 -3.95 11.53
N ASN A 474 23.85 -2.77 11.79
CA ASN A 474 23.94 -1.63 10.88
C ASN A 474 25.21 -0.79 11.13
N LEU A 475 26.01 -1.11 12.15
CA LEU A 475 27.18 -0.33 12.58
C LEU A 475 28.49 -1.00 12.19
N LEU A 476 29.20 -0.42 11.22
CA LEU A 476 30.42 -1.00 10.66
C LEU A 476 31.64 -0.14 10.97
N GLN A 477 32.81 -0.76 11.05
CA GLN A 477 34.05 -0.03 11.25
C GLN A 477 34.66 0.44 9.93
N VAL A 478 34.96 1.74 9.85
CA VAL A 478 35.43 2.31 8.58
C VAL A 478 36.52 3.35 8.79
N ASP A 479 37.31 3.56 7.75
CA ASP A 479 38.21 4.71 7.69
C ASP A 479 37.40 6.02 7.64
N HIS A 480 37.89 7.07 8.29
CA HIS A 480 37.17 8.36 8.36
C HIS A 480 36.92 9.00 6.99
N GLN A 481 37.86 8.88 6.06
CA GLN A 481 37.72 9.45 4.72
C GLN A 481 36.72 8.62 3.90
N VAL A 482 36.75 7.30 4.06
CA VAL A 482 35.75 6.40 3.44
C VAL A 482 34.35 6.72 3.96
N ASN A 483 34.19 6.92 5.26
CA ASN A 483 32.92 7.31 5.89
C ASN A 483 32.41 8.65 5.33
N ALA A 484 33.29 9.66 5.28
CA ALA A 484 32.94 10.98 4.77
C ALA A 484 32.54 10.96 3.30
N ASN A 485 33.21 10.14 2.48
CA ASN A 485 32.88 9.98 1.07
C ASN A 485 31.56 9.24 0.84
N LYS A 486 31.22 8.27 1.72
CA LYS A 486 29.92 7.59 1.69
C LYS A 486 28.80 8.56 2.07
N SER A 487 28.96 9.30 3.17
CA SER A 487 27.92 10.24 3.67
C SER A 487 26.55 9.54 3.77
N ASP A 488 25.48 10.17 3.27
CA ASP A 488 24.11 9.63 3.22
C ASP A 488 23.84 8.71 2.01
N LYS A 489 24.87 8.28 1.27
CA LYS A 489 24.73 7.34 0.15
C LYS A 489 24.64 5.89 0.63
N LEU A 490 24.06 5.04 -0.22
CA LEU A 490 23.95 3.60 0.04
C LEU A 490 25.01 2.81 -0.72
N PRO A 491 25.63 1.78 -0.12
CA PRO A 491 26.60 0.94 -0.83
C PRO A 491 25.95 0.27 -2.06
N SER A 492 26.70 0.16 -3.15
CA SER A 492 26.24 -0.51 -4.36
C SER A 492 26.10 -2.02 -4.15
N ALA A 493 25.25 -2.67 -4.93
CA ALA A 493 25.07 -4.13 -4.86
C ALA A 493 26.39 -4.90 -5.05
N GLN A 494 27.27 -4.38 -5.92
CA GLN A 494 28.60 -4.94 -6.16
C GLN A 494 29.49 -4.77 -4.93
N LEU A 495 29.57 -3.56 -4.36
CA LEU A 495 30.37 -3.30 -3.16
C LEU A 495 29.91 -4.17 -1.98
N LEU A 496 28.60 -4.32 -1.77
CA LEU A 496 28.06 -5.23 -0.77
C LEU A 496 28.54 -6.65 -1.00
N SER A 497 28.46 -7.15 -2.23
CA SER A 497 28.93 -8.49 -2.58
C SER A 497 30.43 -8.67 -2.30
N ASP A 498 31.25 -7.73 -2.74
CA ASP A 498 32.71 -7.77 -2.61
C ASP A 498 33.15 -7.68 -1.14
N ARG A 499 32.38 -6.97 -0.31
CA ARG A 499 32.69 -6.74 1.10
C ARG A 499 31.88 -7.63 2.06
N ARG A 500 31.20 -8.65 1.54
CA ARG A 500 30.41 -9.60 2.32
C ARG A 500 31.17 -10.16 3.52
N THR A 501 32.36 -10.71 3.30
CA THR A 501 33.16 -11.34 4.35
C THR A 501 33.48 -10.35 5.47
N ALA A 502 33.88 -9.13 5.13
CA ALA A 502 34.20 -8.11 6.13
C ALA A 502 32.97 -7.65 6.93
N VAL A 503 31.79 -7.56 6.30
CA VAL A 503 30.54 -7.26 7.01
C VAL A 503 30.19 -8.38 8.00
N LEU A 504 30.39 -9.65 7.62
CA LEU A 504 30.15 -10.77 8.53
C LEU A 504 31.14 -10.79 9.71
N GLU A 505 32.42 -10.48 9.46
CA GLU A 505 33.44 -10.34 10.52
C GLU A 505 33.05 -9.26 11.54
N ASP A 506 32.58 -8.10 11.06
CA ASP A 506 32.07 -7.02 11.92
C ASP A 506 30.89 -7.49 12.79
N TRP A 507 29.95 -8.23 12.20
CA TRP A 507 28.81 -8.79 12.93
C TRP A 507 29.24 -9.80 13.99
N GLU A 508 30.24 -10.64 13.70
CA GLU A 508 30.78 -11.58 14.68
C GLU A 508 31.43 -10.86 15.86
N VAL A 509 32.20 -9.80 15.61
CA VAL A 509 32.80 -8.97 16.68
C VAL A 509 31.72 -8.36 17.57
N LEU A 510 30.70 -7.75 16.97
CA LEU A 510 29.62 -7.11 17.70
C LEU A 510 28.76 -8.10 18.47
N ARG A 511 28.45 -9.25 17.85
CA ARG A 511 27.71 -10.34 18.49
C ARG A 511 28.50 -10.98 19.63
N ALA A 512 29.83 -11.14 19.51
CA ALA A 512 30.66 -11.64 20.58
C ALA A 512 30.71 -10.67 21.78
N ALA A 513 30.73 -9.36 21.52
CA ALA A 513 30.73 -8.34 22.57
C ALA A 513 29.36 -8.17 23.24
N GLN A 514 28.26 -8.30 22.48
CA GLN A 514 26.90 -8.00 22.91
C GLN A 514 25.89 -9.05 22.37
N PRO A 515 25.99 -10.33 22.75
CA PRO A 515 25.25 -11.43 22.09
C PRO A 515 23.74 -11.27 22.18
N SER A 516 23.22 -11.02 23.39
CA SER A 516 21.77 -10.88 23.63
C SER A 516 21.16 -9.67 22.91
N LEU A 517 21.92 -8.58 22.79
CA LEU A 517 21.50 -7.35 22.12
C LEU A 517 21.50 -7.55 20.60
N PHE A 518 22.62 -8.04 20.07
CA PHE A 518 22.77 -8.31 18.63
C PHE A 518 21.69 -9.28 18.14
N ASP A 519 21.46 -10.40 18.84
CA ASP A 519 20.50 -11.41 18.42
C ASP A 519 19.06 -10.88 18.40
N ARG A 520 18.70 -10.02 19.36
CA ARG A 520 17.37 -9.39 19.41
C ARG A 520 17.17 -8.32 18.36
N GLN A 521 18.23 -7.67 17.91
CA GLN A 521 18.16 -6.72 16.80
C GLN A 521 18.13 -7.47 15.46
N ALA A 522 18.97 -8.50 15.31
CA ALA A 522 18.99 -9.34 14.13
C ALA A 522 17.65 -10.07 13.91
N SER A 523 16.97 -10.49 14.98
CA SER A 523 15.67 -11.16 14.85
C SER A 523 14.59 -10.29 14.22
N GLN A 524 14.66 -8.97 14.38
CA GLN A 524 13.72 -8.02 13.79
C GLN A 524 13.86 -7.97 12.26
N LEU A 525 15.11 -8.01 11.78
CA LEU A 525 15.41 -8.06 10.35
C LEU A 525 15.15 -9.46 9.74
N LEU A 526 15.41 -10.51 10.50
CA LEU A 526 15.26 -11.90 10.07
C LEU A 526 13.81 -12.42 10.12
N GLY A 527 13.01 -11.92 11.05
CA GLY A 527 11.70 -12.48 11.43
C GLY A 527 11.79 -13.72 12.34
N TRP A 528 12.99 -14.10 12.79
CA TRP A 528 13.22 -15.24 13.70
C TRP A 528 14.50 -15.02 14.53
N ALA A 529 14.58 -15.65 15.70
CA ALA A 529 15.72 -15.49 16.61
C ALA A 529 16.95 -16.30 16.14
N PRO A 530 18.12 -15.67 15.89
CA PRO A 530 19.33 -16.36 15.43
C PRO A 530 19.73 -17.59 16.25
N GLY A 531 19.84 -17.43 17.57
CA GLY A 531 20.30 -18.49 18.48
C GLY A 531 21.60 -19.14 17.98
N ASN A 532 21.69 -20.46 18.10
CA ASN A 532 22.86 -21.22 17.63
C ASN A 532 22.77 -21.64 16.16
N SER A 533 21.82 -21.09 15.37
CA SER A 533 21.65 -21.47 13.97
C SER A 533 22.89 -21.13 13.16
N PRO A 534 23.53 -22.06 12.43
CA PRO A 534 24.72 -21.76 11.63
C PRO A 534 24.41 -20.89 10.40
N ARG A 535 23.12 -20.72 10.05
CA ARG A 535 22.67 -19.99 8.85
C ARG A 535 22.34 -18.53 9.11
N TRP A 536 22.48 -18.06 10.36
CA TRP A 536 22.08 -16.71 10.73
C TRP A 536 22.79 -15.64 9.90
N ALA A 537 24.11 -15.77 9.71
CA ALA A 537 24.94 -14.81 9.01
C ALA A 537 24.52 -14.66 7.54
N ASP A 538 24.33 -15.79 6.84
CA ASP A 538 23.91 -15.80 5.44
C ASP A 538 22.51 -15.22 5.26
N ALA A 539 21.56 -15.64 6.12
CA ALA A 539 20.20 -15.14 6.08
C ALA A 539 20.15 -13.63 6.37
N MET A 540 20.94 -13.19 7.35
CA MET A 540 21.00 -11.79 7.76
C MET A 540 21.63 -10.93 6.68
N PHE A 541 22.69 -11.40 6.03
CA PHE A 541 23.32 -10.71 4.91
C PHE A 541 22.37 -10.57 3.71
N GLY A 542 21.58 -11.61 3.41
CA GLY A 542 20.53 -11.54 2.41
C GLY A 542 19.49 -10.45 2.72
N ARG A 543 19.04 -10.37 3.98
CA ARG A 543 18.06 -9.35 4.42
C ARG A 543 18.63 -7.94 4.48
N PHE A 544 19.88 -7.80 4.92
CA PHE A 544 20.59 -6.54 4.91
C PHE A 544 20.71 -5.99 3.48
N ARG A 545 21.10 -6.84 2.52
CA ARG A 545 21.14 -6.45 1.10
C ARG A 545 19.76 -6.04 0.58
N GLU A 546 18.73 -6.84 0.86
CA GLU A 546 17.34 -6.52 0.50
C GLU A 546 16.93 -5.14 1.04
N ALA A 547 17.25 -4.86 2.31
CA ALA A 547 16.96 -3.57 2.91
C ALA A 547 17.69 -2.41 2.23
N VAL A 548 18.99 -2.56 1.88
CA VAL A 548 19.73 -1.52 1.13
C VAL A 548 19.06 -1.27 -0.22
N GLU A 549 18.73 -2.33 -0.96
CA GLU A 549 18.15 -2.23 -2.30
C GLU A 549 16.76 -1.59 -2.29
N VAL A 550 15.88 -2.06 -1.40
CA VAL A 550 14.53 -1.50 -1.25
C VAL A 550 14.59 -0.04 -0.81
N THR A 551 15.46 0.31 0.15
CA THR A 551 15.61 1.70 0.61
C THR A 551 16.04 2.61 -0.54
N ALA A 552 17.00 2.18 -1.36
CA ALA A 552 17.46 2.98 -2.48
C ALA A 552 16.38 3.21 -3.55
N LEU A 553 15.61 2.17 -3.88
CA LEU A 553 14.51 2.25 -4.85
C LEU A 553 13.39 3.16 -4.34
N GLN A 554 12.99 3.01 -3.07
CA GLN A 554 11.88 3.76 -2.50
C GLN A 554 12.23 5.23 -2.21
N ARG A 555 13.49 5.52 -1.86
CA ARG A 555 13.94 6.87 -1.47
C ARG A 555 14.71 7.61 -2.59
N GLY A 556 14.99 6.96 -3.72
CA GLY A 556 15.76 7.55 -4.82
C GLY A 556 17.19 7.94 -4.43
N VAL A 557 17.81 7.20 -3.51
CA VAL A 557 19.11 7.54 -2.92
C VAL A 557 20.26 7.09 -3.83
N GLU A 558 21.28 7.94 -3.97
CA GLU A 558 22.47 7.66 -4.76
C GLU A 558 23.24 6.43 -4.24
N ARG A 559 23.78 5.63 -5.16
CA ARG A 559 24.64 4.50 -4.84
C ARG A 559 26.10 4.93 -4.76
N TRP A 560 26.82 4.31 -3.84
CA TRP A 560 28.23 4.55 -3.59
C TRP A 560 29.06 3.27 -3.79
N SER A 561 30.20 3.45 -4.45
CA SER A 561 31.23 2.43 -4.70
C SER A 561 32.60 3.02 -4.37
N ILE A 562 33.61 2.17 -4.16
CA ILE A 562 35.00 2.55 -3.83
C ILE A 562 35.94 2.25 -4.98
#